data_AF-A0A523SYD5-F1
#
_entry.id   AF-A0A523SYD5-F1
#
_cell.length_a   1.000
_cell.length_b   1.000
_cell.length_c   1.000
_cell.angle_alpha   90.00
_cell.angle_beta   90.00
_cell.angle_gamma   90.00
#
_symmetry.space_group_name_H-M   'P 1'
#
loop_
_entity.id
_entity.type
_entity.pdbx_description
1 polymer ?
#
loop_
_entity_poly.entity_id
_entity_poly.type
_entity_poly.pdbx_seq_one_letter_code
_entity_poly.pdbx_strand_id
1 'polypeptide(L)'
;MKRIETRIDIKSKQFQERRKYNLKLLDEFKKRYEEIRAGGSERARKKHLERGKILVRNRIELLLDKNTPFLELSSLAAIDMYDNQAPSAGVITGIGRVSGHEVMIVANDATVKGGTYFPVTIKKHIRAQEIAIKNHLPCIYLVDSGGIFLPYQSETFPDRDHFGRIFYNQAR
;
A
#
# COMPACT_ATOMS: atom_id res chain seq x y z
N MET A 1 35.44 18.52 -4.93
CA MET A 1 34.38 17.53 -4.64
C MET A 1 35.02 16.35 -3.92
N LYS A 2 34.61 15.99 -2.70
CA LYS A 2 35.19 14.83 -1.98
C LYS A 2 34.70 13.54 -2.65
N ARG A 3 35.60 12.82 -3.32
CA ARG A 3 35.29 11.53 -3.95
C ARG A 3 35.32 10.43 -2.88
N ILE A 4 34.27 9.62 -2.82
CA ILE A 4 34.29 8.38 -2.03
C ILE A 4 34.91 7.31 -2.91
N GLU A 5 36.11 6.85 -2.55
CA GLU A 5 36.77 5.75 -3.24
C GLU A 5 36.31 4.42 -2.63
N THR A 6 35.76 3.54 -3.47
CA THR A 6 35.32 2.23 -3.01
C THR A 6 36.53 1.39 -2.61
N ARG A 7 36.44 0.76 -1.43
CA ARG A 7 37.40 -0.26 -0.97
C ARG A 7 36.82 -1.67 -1.07
N ILE A 8 35.64 -1.80 -1.71
CA ILE A 8 34.96 -3.09 -1.87
C ILE A 8 35.58 -3.83 -3.06
N ASP A 9 36.14 -5.00 -2.79
CA ASP A 9 36.49 -5.96 -3.84
C ASP A 9 35.29 -6.88 -4.13
N ILE A 10 34.71 -6.70 -5.33
CA ILE A 10 33.57 -7.48 -5.80
C ILE A 10 33.92 -8.94 -6.13
N LYS A 11 35.20 -9.29 -6.28
CA LYS A 11 35.65 -10.66 -6.54
C LYS A 11 35.93 -11.44 -5.26
N SER A 12 36.03 -10.75 -4.12
CA SER A 12 36.26 -11.39 -2.83
C SER A 12 35.16 -12.40 -2.50
N LYS A 13 35.55 -13.50 -1.83
CA LYS A 13 34.62 -14.54 -1.37
C LYS A 13 33.50 -13.96 -0.49
N GLN A 14 33.88 -13.08 0.44
CA GLN A 14 32.94 -12.41 1.35
C GLN A 14 31.88 -11.58 0.60
N PHE A 15 32.28 -10.84 -0.45
CA PHE A 15 31.33 -10.08 -1.26
C PHE A 15 30.36 -11.01 -1.98
N GLN A 16 30.86 -12.09 -2.60
CA GLN A 16 30.03 -13.04 -3.35
C GLN A 16 29.02 -13.77 -2.45
N GLU A 17 29.44 -14.18 -1.24
CA GLU A 17 28.55 -14.80 -0.25
C GLU A 17 27.45 -13.85 0.21
N ARG A 18 27.81 -12.60 0.58
CA ARG A 18 26.83 -11.58 0.97
C ARG A 18 25.88 -11.23 -0.16
N ARG A 19 26.38 -11.12 -1.39
CA ARG A 19 25.57 -10.88 -2.58
C ARG A 19 24.57 -12.00 -2.79
N LYS A 20 25.01 -13.27 -2.72
CA LYS A 20 24.13 -14.44 -2.85
C LYS A 20 23.03 -14.44 -1.79
N TYR A 21 23.37 -14.16 -0.54
CA TYR A 21 22.40 -14.09 0.56
C TYR A 21 21.37 -12.98 0.35
N ASN A 22 21.81 -11.75 0.04
CA ASN A 22 20.91 -10.62 -0.16
C ASN A 22 20.02 -10.77 -1.40
N LEU A 23 20.52 -11.39 -2.48
CA LEU A 23 19.70 -11.70 -3.65
C LEU A 23 18.60 -12.70 -3.32
N LYS A 24 18.88 -13.70 -2.47
CA LYS A 24 17.85 -14.63 -1.99
C LYS A 24 16.74 -13.90 -1.21
N LEU A 25 17.10 -12.94 -0.35
CA LEU A 25 16.12 -12.11 0.37
C LEU A 25 15.28 -11.25 -0.59
N LEU A 26 15.92 -10.69 -1.62
CA LEU A 26 15.22 -9.92 -2.65
C LEU A 26 14.21 -10.78 -3.41
N ASP A 27 14.56 -12.01 -3.74
CA ASP A 27 13.67 -12.94 -4.45
C ASP A 27 12.49 -13.35 -3.56
N GLU A 28 12.72 -13.62 -2.27
CA GLU A 28 11.64 -13.88 -1.31
C GLU A 28 10.70 -12.68 -1.19
N PHE A 29 11.25 -11.48 -1.05
CA PHE A 29 10.47 -10.24 -1.01
C PHE A 29 9.62 -10.08 -2.27
N LYS A 30 10.21 -10.23 -3.46
CA LYS A 30 9.50 -10.10 -4.74
C LYS A 30 8.35 -11.09 -4.83
N LYS A 31 8.55 -12.35 -4.43
CA LYS A 31 7.51 -13.37 -4.45
C LYS A 31 6.32 -12.96 -3.57
N ARG A 32 6.57 -12.62 -2.30
CA ARG A 32 5.51 -12.16 -1.37
C ARG A 32 4.81 -10.90 -1.88
N TYR A 33 5.57 -9.98 -2.46
CA TYR A 33 5.04 -8.74 -3.00
C TYR A 33 4.11 -8.99 -4.19
N GLU A 34 4.48 -9.84 -5.15
CA GLU A 34 3.61 -10.18 -6.29
C GLU A 34 2.32 -10.88 -5.85
N GLU A 35 2.40 -11.79 -4.87
CA GLU A 35 1.21 -12.44 -4.29
C GLU A 35 0.24 -11.40 -3.70
N ILE A 36 0.75 -10.43 -2.93
CA ILE A 36 -0.07 -9.37 -2.32
C ILE A 36 -0.61 -8.40 -3.38
N ARG A 37 0.17 -8.11 -4.44
CA ARG A 37 -0.26 -7.20 -5.51
C ARG A 37 -1.49 -7.71 -6.26
N ALA A 38 -1.74 -9.01 -6.26
CA ALA A 38 -2.92 -9.60 -6.88
C ALA A 38 -4.23 -9.10 -6.27
N GLY A 39 -4.21 -8.65 -5.00
CA GLY A 39 -5.40 -8.19 -4.28
C GLY A 39 -6.22 -9.37 -3.76
N GLY A 40 -7.55 -9.29 -3.87
CA GLY A 40 -8.47 -10.35 -3.46
C GLY A 40 -8.39 -11.60 -4.33
N SER A 41 -9.19 -12.61 -3.97
CA SER A 41 -9.25 -13.87 -4.73
C SER A 41 -9.64 -13.65 -6.19
N GLU A 42 -9.24 -14.58 -7.06
CA GLU A 42 -9.58 -14.53 -8.48
C GLU A 42 -11.09 -14.37 -8.74
N ARG A 43 -11.91 -15.10 -7.98
CA ARG A 43 -13.37 -14.97 -8.00
C ARG A 43 -13.84 -13.55 -7.67
N ALA A 44 -13.25 -12.91 -6.65
CA ALA A 44 -13.60 -11.54 -6.26
C ALA A 44 -13.19 -10.52 -7.33
N ARG A 45 -11.99 -10.69 -7.92
CA ARG A 45 -11.50 -9.85 -9.01
C ARG A 45 -12.37 -9.97 -10.26
N LYS A 46 -12.75 -11.19 -10.65
CA LYS A 46 -13.66 -11.44 -11.78
C LYS A 46 -15.01 -10.76 -11.55
N LYS A 47 -15.61 -10.95 -10.38
CA LYS A 47 -16.87 -10.28 -10.00
C LYS A 47 -16.77 -8.75 -10.02
N HIS A 48 -15.62 -8.20 -9.64
CA HIS A 48 -15.37 -6.75 -9.69
C HIS A 48 -15.34 -6.24 -11.14
N LEU A 49 -14.66 -6.96 -12.04
CA LEU A 49 -14.60 -6.65 -13.47
C LEU A 49 -15.96 -6.81 -14.16
N GLU A 50 -16.71 -7.87 -13.86
CA GLU A 50 -18.08 -8.12 -14.38
C GLU A 50 -19.05 -6.99 -14.04
N ARG A 51 -18.80 -6.24 -12.95
CA ARG A 51 -19.56 -5.03 -12.58
C ARG A 51 -19.13 -3.78 -13.36
N GLY A 52 -18.26 -3.90 -14.36
CA GLY A 52 -17.72 -2.78 -15.14
C GLY A 52 -16.72 -1.92 -14.38
N LYS A 53 -16.16 -2.41 -13.25
CA LYS A 53 -15.25 -1.64 -12.41
C LYS A 53 -13.79 -1.94 -12.73
N ILE A 54 -12.97 -0.90 -12.72
CA ILE A 54 -11.52 -1.00 -12.89
C ILE A 54 -10.88 -1.46 -11.57
N LEU A 55 -9.88 -2.35 -11.62
CA LEU A 55 -9.11 -2.78 -10.44
C LEU A 55 -8.34 -1.60 -9.82
N VAL A 56 -8.13 -1.62 -8.50
CA VAL A 56 -7.60 -0.47 -7.76
C VAL A 56 -6.24 0.02 -8.27
N ARG A 57 -5.30 -0.89 -8.56
CA ARG A 57 -3.95 -0.52 -9.06
C ARG A 57 -4.02 0.07 -10.46
N ASN A 58 -4.93 -0.41 -11.30
CA ASN A 58 -5.16 0.15 -12.64
C ASN A 58 -5.82 1.53 -12.55
N ARG A 59 -6.69 1.79 -11.55
CA ARG A 59 -7.23 3.14 -11.30
C ARG A 59 -6.11 4.12 -10.93
N ILE A 60 -5.16 3.69 -10.09
CA ILE A 60 -4.00 4.51 -9.73
C ILE A 60 -3.16 4.78 -10.99
N GLU A 61 -2.86 3.77 -11.79
CA GLU A 61 -2.10 3.94 -13.03
C GLU A 61 -2.77 4.92 -14.02
N LEU A 62 -4.10 4.87 -14.15
CA LEU A 62 -4.87 5.80 -14.98
C LEU A 62 -4.90 7.24 -14.41
N LEU A 63 -4.81 7.38 -13.10
CA LEU A 63 -4.81 8.68 -12.41
C LEU A 63 -3.45 9.38 -12.52
N LEU A 64 -2.36 8.63 -12.52
CA LEU A 64 -1.01 9.16 -12.53
C LEU A 64 -0.64 9.78 -13.87
N ASP A 65 0.19 10.82 -13.81
CA ASP A 65 0.81 11.39 -15.00
C ASP A 65 1.70 10.33 -15.68
N LYS A 66 1.64 10.26 -17.02
CA LYS A 66 2.43 9.31 -17.80
C LYS A 66 3.92 9.41 -17.48
N ASN A 67 4.58 8.26 -17.36
CA ASN A 67 6.02 8.14 -17.09
C ASN A 67 6.47 8.78 -15.77
N THR A 68 5.58 8.92 -14.79
CA THR A 68 5.93 9.36 -13.44
C THR A 68 5.98 8.18 -12.46
N PRO A 69 6.86 8.23 -11.45
CA PRO A 69 6.95 7.15 -10.47
C PRO A 69 5.75 7.15 -9.52
N PHE A 70 5.46 5.98 -8.97
CA PHE A 70 4.58 5.81 -7.83
C PHE A 70 5.33 5.17 -6.67
N LEU A 71 5.47 5.90 -5.57
CA LEU A 71 6.06 5.41 -4.34
C LEU A 71 4.96 4.78 -3.48
N GLU A 72 4.76 3.47 -3.63
CA GLU A 72 3.81 2.71 -2.82
C GLU A 72 4.29 2.57 -1.37
N LEU A 73 3.39 2.78 -0.42
CA LEU A 73 3.65 2.74 1.01
C LEU A 73 3.03 1.49 1.64
N SER A 74 3.81 0.83 2.50
CA SER A 74 3.36 -0.31 3.31
C SER A 74 2.65 -1.39 2.47
N SER A 75 3.24 -1.74 1.32
CA SER A 75 2.64 -2.70 0.39
C SER A 75 2.39 -4.07 1.02
N LEU A 76 3.30 -4.51 1.92
CA LEU A 76 3.20 -5.76 2.68
C LEU A 76 2.31 -5.67 3.94
N ALA A 77 1.53 -4.60 4.11
CA ALA A 77 0.67 -4.48 5.29
C ALA A 77 -0.29 -5.69 5.39
N ALA A 78 -0.48 -6.16 6.62
CA ALA A 78 -1.27 -7.34 6.98
C ALA A 78 -0.73 -8.70 6.49
N ILE A 79 0.51 -8.77 5.99
CA ILE A 79 1.14 -10.07 5.70
C ILE A 79 1.24 -10.91 6.98
N ASP A 80 0.90 -12.19 6.86
CA ASP A 80 0.87 -13.17 7.95
C ASP A 80 -0.05 -12.76 9.13
N MET A 81 -1.02 -11.88 8.87
CA MET A 81 -2.08 -11.47 9.79
C MET A 81 -3.44 -11.91 9.24
N TYR A 82 -4.42 -12.13 10.13
CA TYR A 82 -5.82 -12.40 9.76
C TYR A 82 -5.98 -13.53 8.72
N ASP A 83 -5.20 -14.61 8.86
CA ASP A 83 -5.10 -15.72 7.90
C ASP A 83 -4.85 -15.28 6.45
N ASN A 84 -4.08 -14.19 6.26
CA ASN A 84 -3.78 -13.59 4.95
C ASN A 84 -5.02 -13.15 4.15
N GLN A 85 -6.14 -12.89 4.83
CA GLN A 85 -7.40 -12.51 4.20
C GLN A 85 -7.47 -11.02 3.80
N ALA A 86 -6.46 -10.23 4.17
CA ALA A 86 -6.42 -8.78 3.96
C ALA A 86 -5.13 -8.32 3.25
N PRO A 87 -4.77 -8.84 2.07
CA PRO A 87 -3.52 -8.46 1.39
C PRO A 87 -3.41 -6.94 1.21
N SER A 88 -2.22 -6.41 1.49
CA SER A 88 -1.93 -4.96 1.53
C SER A 88 -2.84 -4.16 2.48
N ALA A 89 -3.45 -4.83 3.46
CA ALA A 89 -4.51 -4.31 4.31
C ALA A 89 -5.77 -3.84 3.55
N GLY A 90 -6.02 -4.32 2.33
CA GLY A 90 -7.19 -3.93 1.53
C GLY A 90 -7.21 -2.46 1.07
N VAL A 91 -6.08 -1.75 1.17
CA VAL A 91 -5.94 -0.37 0.74
C VAL A 91 -4.55 -0.13 0.17
N ILE A 92 -4.48 0.49 -1.00
CA ILE A 92 -3.23 0.90 -1.64
C ILE A 92 -3.00 2.36 -1.31
N THR A 93 -1.84 2.67 -0.74
CA THR A 93 -1.45 4.02 -0.36
C THR A 93 -0.12 4.35 -1.02
N GLY A 94 0.08 5.58 -1.48
CA GLY A 94 1.36 5.97 -2.04
C GLY A 94 1.40 7.41 -2.54
N ILE A 95 2.58 7.85 -2.93
CA ILE A 95 2.81 9.18 -3.48
C ILE A 95 3.08 9.04 -4.97
N GLY A 96 2.40 9.82 -5.80
CA GLY A 96 2.68 9.91 -7.23
C GLY A 96 2.37 11.30 -7.77
N ARG A 97 2.60 11.50 -9.08
CA ARG A 97 2.29 12.78 -9.71
C ARG A 97 0.94 12.76 -10.42
N VAL A 98 0.13 13.79 -10.15
CA VAL A 98 -1.17 14.01 -10.82
C VAL A 98 -1.23 15.48 -11.23
N SER A 99 -1.41 15.73 -12.53
CA SER A 99 -1.41 17.09 -13.10
C SER A 99 -0.18 17.90 -12.68
N GLY A 100 0.99 17.28 -12.67
CA GLY A 100 2.26 17.89 -12.33
C GLY A 100 2.58 17.96 -10.84
N HIS A 101 1.65 17.64 -9.94
CA HIS A 101 1.81 17.80 -8.48
C HIS A 101 2.04 16.45 -7.79
N GLU A 102 2.88 16.41 -6.75
CA GLU A 102 3.02 15.23 -5.89
C GLU A 102 1.80 15.12 -4.98
N VAL A 103 1.13 13.97 -4.99
CA VAL A 103 -0.16 13.75 -4.32
C VAL A 103 -0.10 12.44 -3.53
N MET A 104 -0.61 12.47 -2.31
CA MET A 104 -0.91 11.25 -1.55
C MET A 104 -2.20 10.62 -2.08
N ILE A 105 -2.11 9.38 -2.53
CA ILE A 105 -3.24 8.60 -3.02
C ILE A 105 -3.56 7.52 -1.99
N VAL A 106 -4.83 7.39 -1.63
CA VAL A 106 -5.37 6.32 -0.77
C VAL A 106 -6.54 5.66 -1.49
N ALA A 107 -6.40 4.40 -1.88
CA ALA A 107 -7.33 3.71 -2.76
C ALA A 107 -7.73 2.35 -2.20
N ASN A 108 -9.02 2.14 -1.95
CA ASN A 108 -9.51 0.86 -1.40
C ASN A 108 -9.50 -0.23 -2.47
N ASP A 109 -9.11 -1.44 -2.08
CA ASP A 109 -9.27 -2.63 -2.90
C ASP A 109 -10.58 -3.35 -2.56
N ALA A 110 -11.63 -3.07 -3.33
CA ALA A 110 -12.93 -3.72 -3.15
C ALA A 110 -12.90 -5.25 -3.36
N THR A 111 -11.84 -5.80 -3.96
CA THR A 111 -11.69 -7.26 -4.12
C THR A 111 -11.25 -7.93 -2.81
N VAL A 112 -10.64 -7.18 -1.89
CA VAL A 112 -10.19 -7.66 -0.58
C VAL A 112 -11.31 -7.50 0.43
N LYS A 113 -12.06 -8.57 0.70
CA LYS A 113 -13.19 -8.58 1.66
C LYS A 113 -14.20 -7.45 1.42
N GLY A 114 -14.41 -7.05 0.17
CA GLY A 114 -15.32 -5.94 -0.16
C GLY A 114 -14.75 -4.55 0.16
N GLY A 115 -13.43 -4.43 0.34
CA GLY A 115 -12.77 -3.19 0.74
C GLY A 115 -13.02 -2.78 2.19
N THR A 116 -13.46 -3.72 3.04
CA THR A 116 -13.75 -3.43 4.46
C THR A 116 -12.48 -3.12 5.25
N TYR A 117 -12.59 -2.24 6.23
CA TYR A 117 -11.46 -1.85 7.08
C TYR A 117 -11.21 -2.86 8.19
N PHE A 118 -10.04 -3.49 8.14
CA PHE A 118 -9.42 -4.17 9.28
C PHE A 118 -8.72 -3.13 10.18
N PRO A 119 -8.35 -3.48 11.43
CA PRO A 119 -7.58 -2.59 12.30
C PRO A 119 -6.33 -2.03 11.61
N VAL A 120 -5.59 -2.89 10.90
CA VAL A 120 -4.39 -2.47 10.17
C VAL A 120 -4.69 -1.63 8.91
N THR A 121 -5.88 -1.75 8.31
CA THR A 121 -6.33 -0.87 7.22
C THR A 121 -6.43 0.58 7.70
N ILE A 122 -7.03 0.77 8.89
CA ILE A 122 -7.16 2.10 9.51
C ILE A 122 -5.78 2.67 9.81
N LYS A 123 -4.91 1.87 10.44
CA LYS A 123 -3.53 2.26 10.74
C LYS A 123 -2.78 2.69 9.48
N LYS A 124 -2.91 1.94 8.38
CA LYS A 124 -2.28 2.28 7.09
C LYS A 124 -2.86 3.57 6.49
N HIS A 125 -4.17 3.78 6.57
CA HIS A 125 -4.82 5.00 6.09
C HIS A 125 -4.37 6.23 6.90
N ILE A 126 -4.44 6.17 8.23
CA ILE A 126 -3.99 7.27 9.10
C ILE A 126 -2.50 7.56 8.84
N ARG A 127 -1.68 6.53 8.68
CA ARG A 127 -0.26 6.71 8.35
C ARG A 127 -0.06 7.45 7.03
N ALA A 128 -0.86 7.16 6.00
CA ALA A 128 -0.82 7.91 4.74
C ALA A 128 -1.18 9.39 4.94
N GLN A 129 -2.22 9.69 5.74
CA GLN A 129 -2.58 11.06 6.08
C GLN A 129 -1.49 11.78 6.88
N GLU A 130 -0.85 11.11 7.84
CA GLU A 130 0.27 11.71 8.59
C GLU A 130 1.43 12.11 7.67
N ILE A 131 1.75 11.27 6.68
CA ILE A 131 2.78 11.58 5.70
C ILE A 131 2.33 12.77 4.84
N ALA A 132 1.08 12.79 4.40
CA ALA A 132 0.54 13.89 3.62
C ALA A 132 0.59 15.23 4.38
N ILE A 133 0.14 15.25 5.63
CA ILE A 133 0.16 16.43 6.50
C ILE A 133 1.60 16.93 6.70
N LYS A 134 2.54 16.04 7.04
CA LYS A 134 3.94 16.41 7.31
C LYS A 134 4.69 16.96 6.10
N ASN A 135 4.26 16.58 4.90
CA ASN A 135 4.92 16.97 3.64
C ASN A 135 4.05 17.90 2.78
N HIS A 136 2.93 18.40 3.33
CA HIS A 136 1.99 19.27 2.62
C HIS A 136 1.52 18.71 1.26
N LEU A 137 1.25 17.40 1.21
CA LEU A 137 0.78 16.74 -0.01
C LEU A 137 -0.76 16.82 -0.11
N PRO A 138 -1.32 17.27 -1.24
CA PRO A 138 -2.73 17.07 -1.55
C PRO A 138 -3.10 15.58 -1.43
N CYS A 139 -4.34 15.29 -1.04
CA CYS A 139 -4.84 13.92 -0.89
C CYS A 139 -5.92 13.61 -1.91
N ILE A 140 -5.81 12.46 -2.59
CA ILE A 140 -6.86 11.88 -3.43
C ILE A 140 -7.29 10.54 -2.82
N TYR A 141 -8.57 10.44 -2.46
CA TYR A 141 -9.18 9.23 -1.93
C TYR A 141 -10.00 8.53 -3.03
N LEU A 142 -9.55 7.36 -3.49
CA LEU A 142 -10.31 6.49 -4.39
C LEU A 142 -11.15 5.53 -3.53
N VAL A 143 -12.25 6.06 -3.00
CA VAL A 143 -13.11 5.35 -2.02
C VAL A 143 -13.91 4.25 -2.72
N ASP A 144 -13.74 3.01 -2.25
CA ASP A 144 -14.46 1.83 -2.74
C ASP A 144 -14.50 0.77 -1.63
N SER A 145 -15.18 1.09 -0.53
CA SER A 145 -15.16 0.32 0.72
C SER A 145 -16.57 -0.06 1.18
N GLY A 146 -16.72 -1.29 1.67
CA GLY A 146 -17.95 -1.79 2.30
C GLY A 146 -18.14 -1.41 3.78
N GLY A 147 -17.28 -0.58 4.37
CA GLY A 147 -17.34 -0.17 5.79
C GLY A 147 -16.26 -0.81 6.67
N ILE A 148 -16.50 -0.91 7.98
CA ILE A 148 -15.58 -1.62 8.91
C ILE A 148 -15.79 -3.13 8.82
N PHE A 149 -14.74 -3.90 9.10
CA PHE A 149 -14.86 -5.34 9.24
C PHE A 149 -15.43 -5.67 10.62
N LEU A 150 -16.74 -5.91 10.68
CA LEU A 150 -17.52 -6.04 11.93
C LEU A 150 -16.94 -7.01 12.97
N PRO A 151 -16.35 -8.17 12.61
CA PRO A 151 -15.71 -9.04 13.60
C PRO A 151 -14.61 -8.36 14.44
N TYR A 152 -13.99 -7.28 13.92
CA TYR A 152 -12.98 -6.48 14.61
C TYR A 152 -13.48 -5.06 14.95
N GLN A 153 -14.79 -4.87 15.16
CA GLN A 153 -15.37 -3.53 15.40
C GLN A 153 -14.75 -2.80 16.60
N SER A 154 -14.43 -3.52 17.69
CA SER A 154 -13.87 -2.93 18.91
C SER A 154 -12.45 -2.39 18.71
N GLU A 155 -11.73 -2.93 17.73
CA GLU A 155 -10.38 -2.52 17.34
C GLU A 155 -10.38 -1.55 16.14
N THR A 156 -11.56 -1.16 15.64
CA THR A 156 -11.68 -0.30 14.46
C THR A 156 -12.52 0.95 14.70
N PHE A 157 -13.34 1.00 15.75
CA PHE A 157 -14.29 2.10 15.98
C PHE A 157 -13.96 3.05 17.15
N PRO A 158 -13.76 2.58 18.40
CA PRO A 158 -13.96 3.44 19.57
C PRO A 158 -12.82 4.40 19.94
N ASP A 159 -11.57 4.10 19.58
CA ASP A 159 -10.40 4.81 20.13
C ASP A 159 -9.96 6.02 19.28
N ARG A 160 -9.11 6.88 19.85
CA ARG A 160 -8.64 8.14 19.25
C ARG A 160 -8.02 7.96 17.85
N ASP A 161 -7.31 6.86 17.66
CA ASP A 161 -6.57 6.55 16.44
C ASP A 161 -7.29 5.45 15.61
N HIS A 162 -8.59 5.26 15.84
CA HIS A 162 -9.47 4.39 15.05
C HIS A 162 -10.14 5.15 13.89
N PHE A 163 -11.15 4.55 13.25
CA PHE A 163 -11.72 5.01 11.98
C PHE A 163 -12.09 6.50 11.95
N GLY A 164 -12.63 7.02 13.06
CA GLY A 164 -13.01 8.44 13.20
C GLY A 164 -11.85 9.42 13.01
N ARG A 165 -10.61 8.98 13.27
CA ARG A 165 -9.41 9.82 13.10
C ARG A 165 -9.19 10.26 11.66
N ILE A 166 -9.64 9.47 10.70
CA ILE A 166 -9.53 9.78 9.27
C ILE A 166 -10.25 11.09 8.97
N PHE A 167 -11.46 11.28 9.50
CA PHE A 167 -12.25 12.51 9.32
C PHE A 167 -11.64 13.70 10.05
N TYR A 168 -11.16 13.49 11.28
CA TYR A 168 -10.45 14.53 12.02
C TYR A 168 -9.24 15.07 11.25
N ASN A 169 -8.45 14.19 10.65
CA ASN A 169 -7.28 14.57 9.85
C ASN A 169 -7.67 15.27 8.54
N GLN A 170 -8.82 14.94 7.93
CA GLN A 170 -9.30 15.61 6.72
C GLN A 170 -9.75 17.06 6.94
N ALA A 171 -10.21 17.37 8.16
CA ALA A 171 -10.76 18.68 8.49
C ALA A 171 -9.71 19.68 9.04
N ARG A 172 -8.45 19.26 9.23
CA ARG A 172 -7.35 20.12 9.67
C ARG A 172 -6.56 20.68 8.50
#